data_AF-C8Z651-F1
#
_entry.id   AF-C8Z651-F1
#
_cell.length_a   1.000
_cell.length_b   1.000
_cell.length_c   1.000
_cell.angle_alpha   90.00
_cell.angle_beta   90.00
_cell.angle_gamma   90.00
#
_symmetry.space_group_name_H-M   'P 1'
#
loop_
_entity.id
_entity.type
_entity.pdbx_description
1 polymer ?
#
loop_
_entity_poly.entity_id
_entity_poly.type
_entity_poly.pdbx_seq_one_letter_code
_entity_poly.pdbx_strand_id
1 'polypeptide(L)'
;MSTRTKALNAYRHGLRATRIAFRNDAEVLLAARAKMRSGMLCPPDPKLTTEDQIQHLEDVAVFLRRNLVQGKKVDGSSTKEPRYHLNIHKDTELGDNETIADPTARVKTNLKARPFKCSDKKQ
;
A
#
# COMPACT_ATOMS: atom_id res chain seq x y z
N MET A 1 -5.87 7.75 28.00
CA MET A 1 -5.21 6.46 27.68
C MET A 1 -3.73 6.55 28.04
N SER A 2 -3.18 5.61 28.79
CA SER A 2 -1.73 5.55 29.09
C SER A 2 -0.93 5.33 27.81
N THR A 3 0.30 5.85 27.72
CA THR A 3 1.22 5.62 26.58
C THR A 3 1.40 4.13 26.29
N ARG A 4 1.50 3.31 27.34
CA ARG A 4 1.57 1.85 27.24
C ARG A 4 0.32 1.25 26.59
N THR A 5 -0.88 1.73 26.94
CA THR A 5 -2.12 1.20 26.35
C THR A 5 -2.28 1.64 24.90
N LYS A 6 -1.88 2.87 24.55
CA LYS A 6 -1.80 3.34 23.16
C LYS A 6 -0.88 2.44 22.32
N ALA A 7 0.34 2.18 22.81
CA ALA A 7 1.31 1.36 22.11
C ALA A 7 0.84 -0.09 21.90
N LEU A 8 0.21 -0.70 22.91
CA LEU A 8 -0.36 -2.06 22.77
C LEU A 8 -1.52 -2.11 21.76
N ASN A 9 -2.33 -1.05 21.68
CA ASN A 9 -3.41 -0.97 20.70
C ASN A 9 -2.85 -0.86 19.28
N ALA A 10 -1.87 0.01 19.05
CA ALA A 10 -1.18 0.14 17.76
C ALA A 10 -0.55 -1.18 17.32
N TYR A 11 0.14 -1.87 18.23
CA TYR A 11 0.70 -3.19 17.95
C TYR A 11 -0.38 -4.21 17.55
N ARG A 12 -1.52 -4.23 18.25
CA ARG A 12 -2.66 -5.11 17.91
C ARG A 12 -3.29 -4.74 16.57
N HIS A 13 -3.36 -3.46 16.23
CA HIS A 13 -3.81 -3.02 14.91
C HIS A 13 -2.88 -3.54 13.82
N GLY A 14 -1.56 -3.43 13.98
CA GLY A 14 -0.57 -4.01 13.07
C GLY A 14 -0.72 -5.53 12.90
N LEU A 15 -0.93 -6.28 14.00
CA LEU A 15 -1.16 -7.73 13.94
C LEU A 15 -2.47 -8.12 13.23
N ARG A 16 -3.51 -7.29 13.35
CA ARG A 16 -4.77 -7.50 12.62
C ARG A 16 -4.60 -7.16 11.14
N ALA A 17 -3.90 -6.08 10.82
CA ALA A 17 -3.63 -5.66 9.45
C ALA A 17 -2.80 -6.71 8.70
N THR A 18 -1.74 -7.26 9.31
CA THR A 18 -0.96 -8.35 8.70
C THR A 18 -1.81 -9.60 8.41
N ARG A 19 -2.75 -9.95 9.31
CA ARG A 19 -3.68 -11.06 9.08
C ARG A 19 -4.62 -10.82 7.90
N ILE A 20 -5.06 -9.57 7.70
CA ILE A 20 -5.92 -9.21 6.58
C ILE A 20 -5.11 -9.26 5.27
N ALA A 21 -3.94 -8.64 5.25
CA ALA A 21 -3.04 -8.58 4.09
C ALA A 21 -2.55 -9.96 3.60
N PHE A 22 -2.17 -10.85 4.53
CA PHE A 22 -1.51 -12.13 4.23
C PHE A 22 -2.36 -13.35 4.63
N ARG A 23 -3.69 -13.27 4.52
CA ARG A 23 -4.62 -14.28 5.04
C ARG A 23 -4.32 -15.72 4.58
N ASN A 24 -3.87 -15.87 3.34
CA ASN A 24 -3.66 -17.16 2.67
C ASN A 24 -2.17 -17.49 2.44
N ASP A 25 -1.27 -16.71 3.03
CA ASP A 25 0.18 -16.91 2.96
C ASP A 25 0.74 -16.97 4.38
N ALA A 26 0.80 -18.19 4.91
CA ALA A 26 1.21 -18.42 6.29
C ALA A 26 2.67 -18.04 6.53
N GLU A 27 3.56 -18.26 5.56
CA GLU A 27 4.99 -17.96 5.67
C GLU A 27 5.21 -16.46 5.78
N VAL A 28 4.63 -15.68 4.86
CA VAL A 28 4.72 -14.21 4.87
C VAL A 28 3.99 -13.64 6.08
N LEU A 29 2.85 -14.22 6.49
CA LEU A 29 2.13 -13.80 7.69
C LEU A 29 2.99 -13.96 8.96
N LEU A 30 3.70 -15.09 9.11
CA LEU A 30 4.58 -15.33 10.24
C LEU A 30 5.78 -14.38 10.22
N ALA A 31 6.40 -14.18 9.06
CA ALA A 31 7.50 -13.24 8.88
C ALA A 31 7.08 -11.79 9.21
N ALA A 32 5.90 -11.36 8.74
CA ALA A 32 5.36 -10.04 9.02
C ALA A 32 5.08 -9.84 10.52
N ARG A 33 4.56 -10.86 11.20
CA ARG A 33 4.35 -10.81 12.66
C ARG A 33 5.66 -10.74 13.44
N ALA A 34 6.68 -11.50 13.02
CA ALA A 34 8.01 -11.43 13.59
C ALA A 34 8.62 -10.02 13.40
N LYS A 35 8.45 -9.43 12.21
CA LYS A 35 8.90 -8.06 11.93
C LYS A 35 8.18 -7.03 12.79
N MET A 36 6.86 -7.12 12.92
CA MET A 36 6.05 -6.27 13.81
C MET A 36 6.53 -6.35 15.27
N ARG A 37 6.80 -7.56 15.76
CA ARG A 37 7.33 -7.78 17.10
C ARG A 37 8.71 -7.14 17.25
N SER A 38 9.59 -7.32 16.27
CA SER A 38 10.93 -6.72 16.29
C SER A 38 10.89 -5.19 16.29
N GLY A 39 10.00 -4.56 15.50
CA GLY A 39 9.85 -3.11 15.46
C GLY A 39 9.25 -2.51 16.72
N MET A 40 8.40 -3.28 17.43
CA MET A 40 7.88 -2.87 18.74
C MET A 40 8.94 -2.95 19.85
N LEU A 41 9.86 -3.94 19.77
CA LEU A 41 10.95 -4.10 20.74
C LEU A 41 12.14 -3.16 20.45
N CYS A 42 12.47 -3.00 19.17
CA CYS A 42 13.54 -2.18 18.65
C CYS A 42 12.97 -1.27 17.55
N PRO A 43 12.43 -0.09 17.92
CA PRO A 43 11.94 0.89 16.96
C PRO A 43 13.02 1.24 15.92
N PRO A 44 12.67 1.37 14.63
CA PRO A 44 13.64 1.60 13.57
C PRO A 44 14.40 2.94 13.74
N ASP A 45 13.69 3.95 14.24
CA ASP A 45 14.22 5.31 14.43
C ASP A 45 14.25 5.68 15.92
N PRO A 46 15.39 5.51 16.61
CA PRO A 46 15.50 5.79 18.05
C PRO A 46 15.40 7.28 18.40
N LYS A 47 15.42 8.17 17.41
CA LYS A 47 15.30 9.63 17.58
C LYS A 47 13.86 10.10 17.76
N LEU A 48 12.88 9.28 17.36
CA LEU A 48 11.46 9.62 17.46
C LEU A 48 10.98 9.56 18.91
N THR A 49 10.06 10.45 19.27
CA THR A 49 9.41 10.37 20.59
C THR A 49 8.59 9.09 20.69
N THR A 50 8.26 8.66 21.91
CA THR A 50 7.39 7.50 22.12
C THR A 50 6.04 7.67 21.41
N GLU A 51 5.49 8.88 21.34
CA GLU A 51 4.23 9.14 20.66
C GLU A 51 4.37 9.01 19.14
N ASP A 52 5.44 9.54 18.55
CA ASP A 52 5.73 9.40 17.12
C ASP A 52 5.97 7.94 16.71
N GLN A 53 6.63 7.15 17.57
CA GLN A 53 6.81 5.72 17.34
C GLN A 53 5.48 4.95 17.37
N ILE A 54 4.59 5.31 18.29
CA ILE A 54 3.23 4.74 18.33
C ILE A 54 2.46 5.12 17.07
N GLN A 55 2.54 6.37 16.64
CA GLN A 55 1.90 6.84 15.42
C GLN A 55 2.44 6.10 14.19
N HIS A 56 3.76 5.92 14.11
CA HIS A 56 4.38 5.15 13.04
C HIS A 56 3.85 3.70 12.97
N LEU A 57 3.66 3.04 14.12
CA LEU A 57 3.05 1.69 14.15
C LEU A 57 1.61 1.69 13.66
N GLU A 58 0.81 2.71 14.00
CA GLU A 58 -0.55 2.87 13.47
C GLU A 58 -0.54 3.12 11.95
N ASP A 59 0.36 3.97 11.46
CA ASP A 59 0.50 4.28 10.04
C ASP A 59 0.86 3.01 9.24
N VAL A 60 1.78 2.19 9.76
CA VAL A 60 2.11 0.88 9.17
C VAL A 60 0.87 -0.03 9.17
N ALA A 61 0.08 -0.05 10.25
CA ALA A 61 -1.14 -0.86 10.30
C ALA A 61 -2.19 -0.40 9.26
N VAL A 62 -2.38 0.91 9.11
CA VAL A 62 -3.26 1.48 8.09
C VAL A 62 -2.73 1.16 6.69
N PHE A 63 -1.43 1.33 6.44
CA PHE A 63 -0.79 1.02 5.17
C PHE A 63 -1.00 -0.45 4.78
N LEU A 64 -0.72 -1.39 5.69
CA LEU A 64 -0.91 -2.81 5.44
C LEU A 64 -2.37 -3.18 5.15
N ARG A 65 -3.32 -2.50 5.79
CA ARG A 65 -4.74 -2.78 5.59
C ARG A 65 -5.27 -2.16 4.29
N ARG A 66 -4.81 -0.97 3.92
CA ARG A 66 -5.44 -0.19 2.85
C ARG A 66 -4.68 -0.24 1.53
N ASN A 67 -3.36 -0.25 1.60
CA ASN A 67 -2.48 -0.05 0.45
C ASN A 67 -1.79 -1.32 -0.02
N LEU A 68 -1.65 -2.34 0.85
CA LEU A 68 -0.99 -3.59 0.50
C LEU A 68 -2.02 -4.65 0.10
N VAL A 69 -1.94 -5.12 -1.14
CA VAL A 69 -2.73 -6.26 -1.63
C VAL A 69 -1.80 -7.38 -2.06
N GLN A 70 -2.06 -8.58 -1.57
CA GLN A 70 -1.33 -9.77 -1.98
C GLN A 70 -1.91 -10.35 -3.28
N GLY A 71 -1.06 -10.54 -4.29
CA GLY A 71 -1.39 -11.27 -5.51
C GLY A 71 -1.05 -12.76 -5.39
N LYS A 72 -1.99 -13.65 -5.68
CA LYS A 72 -1.76 -15.10 -5.80
C LYS A 72 -1.71 -15.49 -7.27
N LYS A 73 -0.67 -16.20 -7.70
CA LYS A 73 -0.60 -16.73 -9.07
C LYS A 73 -1.76 -17.72 -9.29
N VAL A 74 -2.45 -17.59 -10.41
CA VAL A 74 -3.52 -18.51 -10.80
C VAL A 74 -2.90 -19.79 -11.33
N ASP A 75 -3.30 -20.92 -10.74
CA ASP A 75 -2.86 -22.25 -11.17
C ASP A 75 -3.25 -22.48 -12.65
N GLY A 76 -2.33 -23.04 -13.43
CA GLY A 76 -2.55 -23.27 -14.87
C GLY A 76 -2.35 -22.05 -15.78
N SER A 77 -1.90 -20.91 -15.24
CA SER A 77 -1.43 -19.81 -16.10
C SER A 77 -0.13 -20.17 -16.81
N SER A 78 -0.08 -19.90 -18.12
CA SER A 78 1.11 -20.11 -18.94
C SER A 78 2.28 -19.30 -18.37
N THR A 79 3.50 -19.85 -18.42
CA THR A 79 4.72 -19.10 -18.05
C THR A 79 4.90 -17.83 -18.89
N LYS A 80 4.36 -17.82 -20.12
CA LYS A 80 4.43 -16.65 -21.02
C LYS A 80 3.46 -15.53 -20.62
N GLU A 81 2.35 -15.87 -19.94
CA GLU A 81 1.32 -14.91 -19.51
C GLU A 81 0.81 -15.29 -18.11
N PRO A 82 1.61 -15.02 -17.06
CA PRO A 82 1.22 -15.34 -15.70
C PRO A 82 0.04 -14.45 -15.28
N ARG A 83 -1.03 -15.09 -14.79
CA ARG A 83 -2.19 -14.39 -14.23
C ARG A 83 -2.13 -14.42 -12.72
N TYR A 84 -2.47 -13.30 -12.09
CA TYR A 84 -2.51 -13.16 -10.65
C TYR A 84 -3.90 -12.72 -10.20
N HIS A 85 -4.42 -13.38 -9.17
CA HIS A 85 -5.60 -12.94 -8.45
C HIS A 85 -5.18 -12.04 -7.30
N LEU A 86 -5.60 -10.79 -7.33
CA LEU A 86 -5.34 -9.83 -6.27
C LEU A 86 -6.40 -9.99 -5.17
N ASN A 87 -5.97 -10.21 -3.93
CA ASN A 87 -6.86 -10.36 -2.78
C ASN A 87 -7.35 -9.00 -2.25
N ILE A 88 -8.08 -8.26 -3.08
CA ILE A 88 -8.69 -6.98 -2.70
C ILE A 88 -9.82 -7.26 -1.71
N HIS A 89 -9.86 -6.53 -0.60
CA HIS A 89 -10.92 -6.63 0.40
C HIS A 89 -11.57 -5.26 0.64
N LYS A 90 -12.66 -5.23 1.41
CA LYS A 90 -13.47 -4.03 1.67
C LYS A 90 -12.72 -2.83 2.26
N ASP A 91 -11.56 -3.06 2.89
CA ASP A 91 -10.77 -2.00 3.53
C ASP A 91 -9.61 -1.55 2.63
N THR A 92 -9.37 -2.23 1.51
CA THR A 92 -8.39 -1.82 0.52
C THR A 92 -8.87 -0.51 -0.11
N GLU A 93 -8.00 0.49 -0.16
CA GLU A 93 -8.31 1.75 -0.84
C GLU A 93 -8.40 1.49 -2.34
N LEU A 94 -9.63 1.46 -2.84
CA LEU A 94 -9.94 1.52 -4.26
C LEU A 94 -9.98 3.01 -4.57
N GLY A 95 -8.90 3.55 -5.13
CA GLY A 95 -8.83 4.97 -5.46
C GLY A 95 -10.02 5.39 -6.33
N ASP A 96 -10.76 6.38 -5.89
CA ASP A 96 -11.80 7.04 -6.70
C ASP A 96 -11.06 7.86 -7.76
N ASN A 97 -10.72 7.22 -8.89
CA ASN A 97 -9.94 7.82 -9.99
C ASN A 97 -10.69 8.96 -10.73
N GLU A 98 -11.72 9.55 -10.13
CA GLU A 98 -12.56 10.60 -10.69
C GLU A 98 -11.72 11.80 -11.18
N THR A 99 -10.67 12.20 -10.44
CA THR A 99 -9.78 13.31 -10.84
C THR A 99 -8.98 13.03 -12.12
N ILE A 100 -8.82 11.77 -12.53
CA ILE A 100 -8.12 11.41 -13.78
C ILE A 100 -9.02 11.64 -15.01
N ALA A 101 -10.34 11.59 -14.82
CA ALA A 101 -11.32 11.84 -15.86
C ALA A 101 -11.44 13.33 -16.19
N ASP A 102 -11.16 14.23 -15.23
CA ASP A 102 -11.19 15.67 -15.45
C ASP A 102 -10.12 16.11 -16.48
N PRO A 103 -10.52 16.53 -17.70
CA PRO A 103 -9.56 17.00 -18.70
C PRO A 103 -8.83 18.27 -18.26
N THR A 104 -9.35 18.99 -17.26
CA THR A 104 -8.77 20.20 -16.68
C THR A 104 -7.70 19.92 -15.62
N ALA A 105 -7.69 18.71 -15.02
CA ALA A 105 -6.63 18.29 -14.10
C ALA A 105 -5.32 17.97 -14.85
N ARG A 106 -5.43 17.67 -16.15
CA ARG A 106 -4.28 17.51 -17.04
C ARG A 106 -3.61 18.87 -17.20
N VAL A 107 -2.47 19.02 -16.54
CA VAL A 107 -1.38 19.84 -17.05
C VAL A 107 -1.62 21.35 -16.86
N LYS A 108 -1.46 21.81 -15.62
CA LYS A 108 -0.84 23.14 -15.34
C LYS A 108 0.67 23.12 -15.67
N THR A 109 1.07 22.40 -16.72
CA THR A 109 2.40 22.64 -17.27
C THR A 109 2.25 23.75 -18.28
N ASN A 110 3.16 24.72 -18.23
CA ASN A 110 3.28 25.78 -19.23
C ASN A 110 3.79 25.25 -20.59
N LEU A 111 3.65 23.94 -20.87
CA LEU A 111 3.96 23.36 -22.16
C LEU A 111 2.79 23.70 -23.08
N LYS A 112 2.94 24.83 -23.79
CA LYS A 112 2.12 25.19 -24.95
C LYS A 112 1.92 23.94 -25.79
N ALA A 113 0.70 23.40 -25.79
CA ALA A 113 0.29 22.37 -26.72
C ALA A 113 0.51 22.93 -28.12
N ARG A 114 1.61 22.53 -28.77
CA ARG A 114 1.80 22.80 -30.18
C ARG A 114 0.79 21.89 -30.88
N PRO A 115 -0.10 22.42 -31.74
CA PRO A 115 -0.89 21.55 -32.59
C PRO A 115 0.09 20.67 -33.38
N PHE A 116 -0.06 19.36 -33.28
CA PHE A 116 0.64 18.42 -34.15
C PHE A 116 0.21 18.73 -35.57
N LYS A 117 0.98 19.57 -36.25
CA LYS A 117 0.79 19.87 -37.66
C LYS A 117 1.25 18.63 -38.41
N CYS A 118 0.29 17.87 -38.92
CA CYS A 118 0.56 16.81 -39.90
C CYS A 118 0.99 17.51 -41.19
N SER A 119 2.28 17.83 -41.30
CA SER A 119 2.86 18.44 -42.49
C SER A 119 3.40 17.33 -43.39
N ASP A 120 2.79 17.28 -44.56
CA ASP A 120 3.41 16.96 -45.84
C ASP A 120 3.65 15.49 -46.17
N LYS A 121 2.69 14.97 -46.93
CA LYS A 121 2.90 14.02 -48.01
C LYS A 121 4.23 14.31 -48.72
N LYS A 122 5.17 13.37 -48.67
CA LYS A 122 6.10 13.18 -49.79
C LYS A 122 5.43 12.27 -50.82
N GLN A 123 5.74 12.59 -52.07
CA GLN A 123 5.21 12.07 -53.33
C GLN A 123 5.15 10.55 -53.41
#